data_AF-A0A0F9APK9-F1
#
_entry.id   AF-A0A0F9APK9-F1
#
_cell.length_a   1.000
_cell.length_b   1.000
_cell.length_c   1.000
_cell.angle_alpha   90.00
_cell.angle_beta   90.00
_cell.angle_gamma   90.00
#
_symmetry.space_group_name_H-M   'P 1'
#
loop_
_entity.id
_entity.type
_entity.pdbx_description
1 polymer ?
#
loop_
_entity_poly.entity_id
_entity_poly.type
_entity_poly.pdbx_seq_one_letter_code
_entity_poly.pdbx_strand_id
1 'polypeptide(L)'
;MTDVLLGLILLVLLYPYVDRALTLTQRLSDYMVNLGANPDKVSVLPMTVDTNTLFNNFDENDPFGSLDDLIKKYVSSDKIKQYLGCIKANIVENVESFRETEHGPEMRLPGLNIEEKEIPWEKYKVNILVSGENKGAPVIFEPNPTYYNLFGRLEYSAKLGAMVTNFTMIKPGAIHRANGGYLILNALDLLVNFMSYDTLKRVLKTRESHIENIGDQFRIIPVATLNPEPVPVDVKVVLIGNRYIYNLLLLLDEDFRKLFKVKADFQIDMSRSLDHTEKYASLVSARCRQENLKHFDPSGVAKIVEYGTRLAEDKE
;
A
#
# COMPACT_ATOMS: atom_id res chain seq x y z
N MET A 1 -12.78 -37.21 -13.10
CA MET A 1 -11.54 -37.21 -13.92
C MET A 1 -11.38 -35.94 -14.75
N THR A 2 -12.48 -35.26 -15.08
CA THR A 2 -12.52 -34.01 -15.86
C THR A 2 -12.11 -32.75 -15.07
N ASP A 3 -12.38 -32.68 -13.76
CA ASP A 3 -12.08 -31.48 -12.95
C ASP A 3 -10.60 -31.30 -12.58
N VAL A 4 -9.86 -32.40 -12.46
CA VAL A 4 -8.40 -32.37 -12.20
C VAL A 4 -7.63 -31.95 -13.46
N LEU A 5 -8.14 -32.32 -14.64
CA LEU A 5 -7.56 -31.92 -15.92
C LEU A 5 -7.76 -30.42 -16.19
N LEU A 6 -8.94 -29.87 -15.85
CA LEU A 6 -9.21 -28.44 -15.96
C LEU A 6 -8.33 -27.62 -15.01
N GLY A 7 -8.11 -28.12 -13.78
CA GLY A 7 -7.22 -27.50 -12.80
C GLY A 7 -5.75 -27.47 -13.26
N LEU A 8 -5.25 -28.54 -13.88
CA LEU A 8 -3.89 -28.57 -14.44
C LEU A 8 -3.74 -27.67 -15.67
N ILE A 9 -4.77 -27.59 -16.53
CA ILE A 9 -4.77 -26.71 -17.71
C ILE A 9 -4.81 -25.24 -17.28
N LEU A 10 -5.58 -24.86 -16.25
CA LEU A 10 -5.55 -23.51 -15.68
C LEU A 10 -4.19 -23.19 -15.04
N LEU A 11 -3.58 -24.14 -14.34
CA LEU A 11 -2.26 -23.95 -13.74
C LEU A 11 -1.18 -23.73 -14.81
N VAL A 12 -1.22 -24.48 -15.91
CA VAL A 12 -0.29 -24.38 -17.05
C VAL A 12 -0.54 -23.11 -17.88
N LEU A 13 -1.78 -22.65 -18.00
CA LEU A 13 -2.12 -21.42 -18.72
C LEU A 13 -1.83 -20.15 -17.91
N LEU A 14 -1.84 -20.22 -16.57
CA LEU A 14 -1.56 -19.08 -15.69
C LEU A 14 -0.09 -18.99 -15.24
N TYR A 15 0.67 -20.09 -15.30
CA TYR A 15 2.10 -20.12 -14.98
C TYR A 15 2.94 -19.06 -15.73
N PRO A 16 2.73 -18.80 -17.04
CA PRO A 16 3.46 -17.78 -17.77
C PRO A 16 3.10 -16.33 -17.36
N TYR A 17 1.95 -16.13 -16.69
CA TYR A 17 1.51 -14.81 -16.22
C TYR A 17 2.03 -14.50 -14.81
N VAL A 18 2.16 -15.52 -13.95
CA VAL A 18 2.75 -15.39 -12.61
C VAL A 18 4.27 -15.20 -12.69
N ASP A 19 4.95 -15.92 -13.58
CA ASP A 19 6.42 -15.81 -13.76
C ASP A 19 6.81 -14.51 -14.53
N ARG A 20 5.91 -13.99 -15.40
CA ARG A 20 6.06 -12.65 -16.00
C ARG A 20 5.93 -11.53 -14.98
N ALA A 21 5.10 -11.66 -13.95
CA ALA A 21 4.98 -10.63 -12.92
C ALA A 21 6.24 -10.53 -12.04
N LEU A 22 6.88 -11.67 -11.73
CA LEU A 22 8.14 -11.71 -10.95
C LEU A 22 9.35 -11.21 -11.76
N THR A 23 9.43 -11.57 -13.05
CA THR A 23 10.54 -11.11 -13.92
C THR A 23 10.41 -9.64 -14.32
N LEU A 24 9.19 -9.10 -14.41
CA LEU A 24 8.95 -7.68 -14.69
C LEU A 24 9.23 -6.81 -13.46
N THR A 25 8.94 -7.27 -12.24
CA THR A 25 9.28 -6.55 -10.99
C THR A 25 10.79 -6.42 -10.81
N GLN A 26 11.55 -7.45 -11.16
CA GLN A 26 13.02 -7.41 -11.11
C GLN A 26 13.63 -6.53 -12.21
N ARG A 27 13.13 -6.64 -13.44
CA ARG A 27 13.55 -5.76 -14.55
C ARG A 27 13.18 -4.30 -14.33
N LEU A 28 12.04 -4.02 -13.69
CA LEU A 28 11.66 -2.67 -13.28
C LEU A 28 12.52 -2.18 -12.12
N SER A 29 12.88 -3.03 -11.16
CA SER A 29 13.81 -2.66 -10.07
C SER A 29 15.18 -2.24 -10.63
N ASP A 30 15.76 -3.04 -11.53
CA ASP A 30 17.06 -2.75 -12.17
C ASP A 30 17.01 -1.51 -13.09
N TYR A 31 15.88 -1.28 -13.77
CA TYR A 31 15.67 -0.10 -14.62
C TYR A 31 15.44 1.18 -13.82
N MET A 32 14.76 1.10 -12.66
CA MET A 32 14.50 2.24 -11.76
C MET A 32 15.77 2.66 -10.99
N VAL A 33 16.69 1.73 -10.72
CA VAL A 33 18.04 2.04 -10.20
C VAL A 33 18.86 2.84 -11.23
N ASN A 34 18.72 2.53 -12.52
CA ASN A 34 19.45 3.22 -13.60
C ASN A 34 18.88 4.60 -13.99
N LEU A 35 17.62 4.89 -13.64
CA LEU A 35 16.95 6.17 -13.99
C LEU A 35 17.29 7.34 -13.05
N GLY A 36 18.28 7.20 -12.17
CA GLY A 36 18.67 8.27 -11.26
C GLY A 36 17.63 8.51 -10.17
N ALA A 37 17.23 7.46 -9.45
CA ALA A 37 16.80 7.64 -8.08
C ALA A 37 17.96 8.30 -7.33
N ASN A 38 17.92 9.62 -7.22
CA ASN A 38 18.81 10.36 -6.36
C ASN A 38 18.25 10.23 -4.93
N PRO A 39 18.80 9.35 -4.08
CA PRO A 39 18.30 9.16 -2.71
C PRO A 39 18.38 10.44 -1.87
N ASP A 40 19.12 11.46 -2.33
CA ASP A 40 19.39 12.68 -1.57
C ASP A 40 18.36 13.81 -1.78
N LYS A 41 17.26 13.58 -2.51
CA LYS A 41 16.24 14.62 -2.79
C LYS A 41 14.84 14.37 -2.25
N VAL A 42 14.70 13.49 -1.26
CA VAL A 42 13.49 13.45 -0.45
C VAL A 42 13.87 13.64 1.01
N SER A 43 13.73 14.86 1.50
CA SER A 43 13.75 15.15 2.93
C SER A 43 12.44 14.65 3.55
N VAL A 44 12.24 13.34 3.60
CA VAL A 44 11.36 12.77 4.61
C VAL A 44 12.21 12.75 5.86
N LEU A 45 11.99 13.66 6.80
CA LEU A 45 12.51 13.49 8.15
C LEU A 45 12.00 12.11 8.61
N PRO A 46 12.86 11.10 8.83
CA PRO A 46 12.41 9.83 9.37
C PRO A 46 11.95 10.11 10.80
N MET A 47 10.65 10.34 10.97
CA MET A 47 10.04 10.26 12.28
C MET A 47 9.74 8.78 12.50
N THR A 48 10.73 8.06 13.03
CA THR A 48 10.51 6.75 13.64
C THR A 48 9.72 6.99 14.92
N VAL A 49 8.40 7.11 14.79
CA VAL A 49 7.51 7.13 15.94
C VAL A 49 7.38 5.69 16.40
N ASP A 50 8.26 5.28 17.30
CA ASP A 50 8.15 4.00 17.98
C ASP A 50 6.94 4.04 18.93
N THR A 51 5.75 3.69 18.42
CA THR A 51 4.54 3.76 19.25
C THR A 51 4.42 2.60 20.23
N ASN A 52 5.17 1.51 20.04
CA ASN A 52 5.31 0.51 21.08
C ASN A 52 5.92 1.16 22.33
N THR A 53 6.64 2.28 22.23
CA THR A 53 7.14 3.03 23.40
C THR A 53 6.37 4.31 23.76
N LEU A 54 5.41 4.78 22.93
CA LEU A 54 4.63 5.99 23.26
C LEU A 54 3.74 5.81 24.50
N PHE A 55 3.20 4.60 24.71
CA PHE A 55 2.36 4.29 25.86
C PHE A 55 2.87 3.17 26.77
N ASN A 56 3.91 2.41 26.39
CA ASN A 56 4.47 1.39 27.29
C ASN A 56 5.17 1.99 28.53
N ASN A 57 5.56 3.26 28.48
CA ASN A 57 6.14 4.00 29.61
C ASN A 57 5.20 5.10 30.13
N PHE A 58 3.93 5.10 29.72
CA PHE A 58 2.95 6.05 30.21
C PHE A 58 2.52 5.61 31.60
N ASP A 59 2.88 6.38 32.63
CA ASP A 59 2.41 6.13 33.98
C ASP A 59 0.99 6.68 34.11
N GLU A 60 0.00 5.78 34.19
CA GLU A 60 -1.41 6.16 34.40
C GLU A 60 -1.62 6.89 35.74
N ASN A 61 -0.70 6.74 36.71
CA ASN A 61 -0.76 7.43 38.00
C ASN A 61 -0.13 8.84 37.95
N ASP A 62 0.72 9.12 36.97
CA ASP A 62 1.22 10.46 36.63
C ASP A 62 1.09 10.73 35.11
N PRO A 63 -0.15 10.92 34.62
CA PRO A 63 -0.41 11.12 33.21
C PRO A 63 0.16 12.46 32.73
N PHE A 64 0.26 13.46 33.61
CA PHE A 64 0.75 14.78 33.24
C PHE A 64 2.28 14.81 33.09
N GLY A 65 3.03 14.17 34.00
CA GLY A 65 4.48 14.01 33.86
C GLY A 65 4.85 13.20 32.61
N SER A 66 4.15 12.09 32.38
CA SER A 66 4.33 11.25 31.18
C SER A 66 4.08 12.02 29.88
N LEU A 67 3.02 12.82 29.81
CA LEU A 67 2.74 13.66 28.63
C LEU A 67 3.79 14.75 28.41
N ASP A 68 4.25 15.41 29.48
CA ASP A 68 5.25 16.47 29.37
C ASP A 68 6.60 15.93 28.86
N ASP A 69 6.97 14.70 29.26
CA ASP A 69 8.18 14.04 28.76
C ASP A 69 8.05 13.60 27.29
N LEU A 70 6.87 13.15 26.87
CA LEU A 70 6.58 12.86 25.46
C LEU A 70 6.64 14.14 24.61
N ILE A 71 6.10 15.26 25.11
CA ILE A 71 6.17 16.57 24.41
C ILE A 71 7.63 17.00 24.23
N LYS A 72 8.48 16.83 25.24
CA LYS A 72 9.92 17.10 25.15
C LYS A 72 10.64 16.15 24.19
N LYS A 73 10.24 14.87 24.14
CA LYS A 73 10.82 13.89 23.23
C LYS A 73 10.49 14.18 21.76
N TYR A 74 9.25 14.61 21.48
CA TYR A 74 8.75 14.86 20.12
C TYR A 74 8.74 16.36 19.74
N VAL A 75 9.72 17.14 20.21
CA VAL A 75 9.83 18.59 19.95
C VAL A 75 9.86 18.94 18.46
N SER A 76 10.28 18.02 17.60
CA SER A 76 10.41 18.25 16.16
C SER A 76 9.08 18.21 15.39
N SER A 77 7.97 17.77 16.01
CA SER A 77 6.69 17.56 15.32
C SER A 77 5.55 18.34 15.97
N ASP A 78 5.12 19.41 15.30
CA ASP A 78 4.04 20.25 15.82
C ASP A 78 2.70 19.52 15.87
N LYS A 79 2.43 18.61 14.92
CA LYS A 79 1.22 17.76 14.94
C LYS A 79 1.18 16.86 16.18
N ILE A 80 2.31 16.25 16.56
CA ILE A 80 2.38 15.39 17.76
C ILE A 80 2.21 16.24 19.03
N LYS A 81 2.86 17.41 19.13
CA LYS A 81 2.67 18.31 20.27
C LYS A 81 1.22 18.76 20.42
N GLN A 82 0.58 19.13 19.32
CA GLN A 82 -0.82 19.55 19.31
C GLN A 82 -1.71 18.41 19.81
N TYR A 83 -1.50 17.18 19.31
CA TYR A 83 -2.22 16.00 19.76
C TYR A 83 -2.05 15.74 21.27
N LEU A 84 -0.81 15.72 21.78
CA LEU A 84 -0.53 15.53 23.20
C LEU A 84 -1.12 16.65 24.08
N GLY A 85 -1.09 17.90 23.58
CA GLY A 85 -1.73 19.04 24.25
C GLY A 85 -3.26 18.90 24.31
N CYS A 86 -3.89 18.43 23.24
CA CYS A 86 -5.32 18.11 23.21
C CYS A 86 -5.67 16.99 24.20
N ILE A 87 -4.82 15.96 24.34
CA ILE A 87 -5.01 14.92 25.38
C ILE A 87 -4.97 15.56 26.76
N LYS A 88 -3.97 16.39 27.05
CA LYS A 88 -3.82 17.07 28.35
C LYS A 88 -5.06 17.91 28.69
N ALA A 89 -5.55 18.71 27.75
CA ALA A 89 -6.77 19.50 27.92
C ALA A 89 -8.00 18.60 28.15
N ASN A 90 -8.16 17.54 27.37
CA ASN A 90 -9.30 16.65 27.49
C ASN A 90 -9.32 15.87 28.82
N ILE A 91 -8.16 15.47 29.35
CA ILE A 91 -8.06 14.86 30.68
C ILE A 91 -8.53 15.85 31.75
N VAL A 92 -8.10 17.12 31.69
CA VAL A 92 -8.51 18.16 32.65
C VAL A 92 -10.02 18.44 32.59
N GLU A 93 -10.60 18.45 31.39
CA GLU A 93 -12.04 18.65 31.21
C GLU A 93 -12.88 17.45 31.70
N ASN A 94 -12.32 16.24 31.68
CA ASN A 94 -13.04 15.01 31.99
C ASN A 94 -12.49 14.31 33.25
N VAL A 95 -11.91 15.05 34.19
CA VAL A 95 -11.26 14.49 35.40
C VAL A 95 -12.18 13.55 36.17
N GLU A 96 -13.49 13.84 36.25
CA GLU A 96 -14.46 12.99 36.94
C GLU A 96 -14.54 11.58 36.32
N SER A 97 -14.49 11.47 34.99
CA SER A 97 -14.50 10.18 34.27
C SER A 97 -13.26 9.32 34.57
N PHE A 98 -12.14 9.94 34.97
CA PHE A 98 -10.92 9.23 35.40
C PHE A 98 -10.93 8.90 36.91
N ARG A 99 -11.82 9.51 37.70
CA ARG A 99 -12.00 9.21 39.13
C ARG A 99 -13.02 8.09 39.36
N GLU A 100 -14.05 8.01 38.51
CA GLU A 100 -15.13 7.01 38.62
C GLU A 100 -14.68 5.58 38.25
N THR A 101 -13.49 5.40 37.67
CA THR A 101 -12.94 4.08 37.31
C THR A 101 -12.66 3.15 38.49
N GLU A 102 -12.64 3.65 39.74
CA GLU A 102 -12.60 2.79 40.94
C GLU A 102 -13.98 2.18 41.27
N HIS A 103 -15.09 2.81 40.86
CA HIS A 103 -16.46 2.40 41.19
C HIS A 103 -17.46 2.66 40.04
N GLY A 104 -17.29 1.97 38.91
CA GLY A 104 -18.32 1.97 37.86
C GLY A 104 -19.59 1.24 38.34
N PRO A 105 -20.81 1.71 38.00
CA PRO A 105 -22.04 1.02 38.39
C PRO A 105 -22.11 -0.35 37.70
N GLU A 106 -22.00 -1.43 38.49
CA GLU A 106 -22.32 -2.78 38.02
C GLU A 106 -23.81 -2.85 37.67
N MET A 107 -24.17 -2.62 36.40
CA MET A 107 -25.52 -2.89 35.93
C MET A 107 -25.67 -4.38 35.64
N ARG A 108 -25.97 -5.16 36.69
CA ARG A 108 -26.27 -6.60 36.56
C ARG A 108 -27.70 -6.78 36.06
N LEU A 109 -27.87 -6.95 34.75
CA LEU A 109 -29.11 -7.47 34.16
C LEU A 109 -29.03 -9.00 34.08
N PRO A 110 -30.05 -9.76 34.53
CA PRO A 110 -30.03 -11.22 34.45
C PRO A 110 -29.85 -11.69 33.00
N GLY A 111 -28.71 -12.34 32.70
CA GLY A 111 -28.38 -12.87 31.37
C GLY A 111 -27.53 -11.97 30.47
N LEU A 112 -27.20 -10.74 30.88
CA LEU A 112 -26.25 -9.87 30.19
C LEU A 112 -25.26 -9.27 31.20
N ASN A 113 -24.07 -9.85 31.31
CA ASN A 113 -22.94 -9.18 31.94
C ASN A 113 -22.32 -8.24 30.91
N ILE A 114 -22.71 -6.96 30.93
CA ILE A 114 -21.99 -5.92 30.18
C ILE A 114 -20.90 -5.39 31.12
N GLU A 115 -19.73 -6.03 31.12
CA GLU A 115 -18.52 -5.44 31.67
C GLU A 115 -17.90 -4.50 30.62
N GLU A 116 -18.55 -3.40 30.27
CA GLU A 116 -17.87 -2.30 29.57
C GLU A 116 -17.36 -1.32 30.65
N LYS A 117 -16.26 -1.71 31.32
CA LYS A 117 -15.33 -0.70 31.81
C LYS A 117 -14.75 -0.03 30.57
N GLU A 118 -15.34 1.08 30.12
CA GLU A 118 -14.65 1.96 29.18
C GLU A 118 -13.36 2.42 29.86
N ILE A 119 -12.24 1.80 29.49
CA ILE A 119 -10.92 2.23 29.96
C ILE A 119 -10.73 3.65 29.37
N PRO A 120 -10.69 4.71 30.19
CA PRO A 120 -10.70 6.10 29.71
C PRO A 120 -9.54 6.45 28.76
N TRP A 121 -8.51 5.60 28.72
CA TRP A 121 -7.30 5.73 27.92
C TRP A 121 -7.44 5.23 26.47
N GLU A 122 -8.43 4.37 26.16
CA GLU A 122 -8.60 3.80 24.81
C GLU A 122 -8.78 4.87 23.74
N LYS A 123 -9.48 5.97 24.06
CA LYS A 123 -9.69 7.11 23.16
C LYS A 123 -8.41 7.89 22.80
N TYR A 124 -7.32 7.68 23.52
CA TYR A 124 -6.03 8.35 23.30
C TYR A 124 -4.97 7.45 22.68
N LYS A 125 -5.30 6.21 22.30
CA LYS A 125 -4.34 5.38 21.57
C LYS A 125 -4.05 5.98 20.20
N VAL A 126 -2.90 5.58 19.64
CA VAL A 126 -2.49 5.96 18.29
C VAL A 126 -2.59 4.74 17.39
N ASN A 127 -3.26 4.87 16.25
CA ASN A 127 -3.28 3.84 15.22
C ASN A 127 -2.16 4.09 14.19
N ILE A 128 -1.12 3.26 14.20
CA ILE A 128 -0.10 3.33 13.13
C ILE A 128 -0.67 2.71 11.87
N LEU A 129 -0.83 3.54 10.84
CA LEU A 129 -1.24 3.08 9.52
C LEU A 129 -0.08 2.41 8.77
N VAL A 130 1.11 3.01 8.78
CA VAL A 130 2.29 2.48 8.08
C VAL A 130 3.51 2.69 8.96
N SER A 131 4.29 1.62 9.14
CA SER A 131 5.62 1.65 9.76
C SER A 131 6.67 1.27 8.73
N GLY A 132 7.80 1.97 8.71
CA GLY A 132 8.90 1.70 7.80
C GLY A 132 10.16 1.33 8.57
N GLU A 133 10.70 0.15 8.29
CA GLU A 133 12.04 -0.27 8.76
C GLU A 133 13.13 -0.11 7.68
N ASN A 134 12.73 0.25 6.46
CA ASN A 134 13.59 0.13 5.27
C ASN A 134 14.47 1.36 5.03
N LYS A 135 15.74 1.11 4.68
CA LYS A 135 16.77 2.13 4.35
C LYS A 135 16.57 2.83 2.99
N GLY A 136 15.41 2.69 2.34
CA GLY A 136 15.15 3.20 0.99
C GLY A 136 13.67 3.46 0.72
N ALA A 137 13.37 4.02 -0.46
CA ALA A 137 12.01 4.38 -0.85
C ALA A 137 11.12 3.12 -0.99
N PRO A 138 9.87 3.13 -0.48
CA PRO A 138 8.98 1.98 -0.59
C PRO A 138 8.59 1.71 -2.04
N VAL A 139 8.54 0.44 -2.43
CA VAL A 139 8.06 0.00 -3.75
C VAL A 139 6.94 -1.00 -3.53
N ILE A 140 5.71 -0.57 -3.79
CA ILE A 140 4.50 -1.37 -3.56
C ILE A 140 3.92 -1.79 -4.90
N PHE A 141 3.77 -3.10 -5.10
CA PHE A 141 2.98 -3.66 -6.18
C PHE A 141 1.61 -4.04 -5.63
N GLU A 142 0.55 -3.48 -6.18
CA GLU A 142 -0.83 -3.83 -5.81
C GLU A 142 -1.48 -4.63 -6.95
N PRO A 143 -1.55 -5.97 -6.83
CA PRO A 143 -2.07 -6.83 -7.89
C PRO A 143 -3.58 -6.72 -8.06
N ASN A 144 -4.31 -6.25 -7.05
CA ASN A 144 -5.76 -6.08 -7.12
C ASN A 144 -6.14 -4.63 -6.73
N PRO A 145 -6.04 -3.67 -7.66
CA PRO A 145 -6.18 -2.23 -7.39
C PRO A 145 -7.65 -1.80 -7.24
N THR A 146 -8.37 -2.45 -6.33
CA THR A 146 -9.70 -2.00 -5.88
C THR A 146 -9.59 -0.70 -5.09
N TYR A 147 -10.70 0.05 -5.00
CA TYR A 147 -10.74 1.31 -4.27
C TYR A 147 -10.19 1.15 -2.84
N TYR A 148 -10.68 0.15 -2.09
CA TYR A 148 -10.26 -0.06 -0.70
C TYR A 148 -8.82 -0.55 -0.57
N ASN A 149 -8.33 -1.34 -1.52
CA ASN A 149 -6.93 -1.76 -1.52
C ASN A 149 -6.00 -0.59 -1.81
N LEU A 150 -6.40 0.38 -2.64
CA LEU A 150 -5.59 1.55 -2.98
C LEU A 150 -5.64 2.64 -1.90
N PHE A 151 -6.84 3.01 -1.46
CA PHE A 151 -7.09 4.20 -0.62
C PHE A 151 -7.47 3.85 0.82
N GLY A 152 -7.49 2.57 1.19
CA GLY A 152 -7.85 2.15 2.53
C GLY A 152 -9.35 2.16 2.76
N ARG A 153 -9.74 1.83 3.99
CA ARG A 153 -11.16 1.69 4.36
C ARG A 153 -11.37 1.92 5.86
N LEU A 154 -12.61 2.22 6.21
CA LEU A 154 -13.11 2.16 7.58
C LEU A 154 -13.74 0.79 7.83
N GLU A 155 -13.23 0.07 8.82
CA GLU A 155 -13.86 -1.16 9.29
C GLU A 155 -14.92 -0.86 10.36
N TYR A 156 -15.89 -1.76 10.47
CA TYR A 156 -16.98 -1.67 11.44
C TYR A 156 -17.14 -3.01 12.14
N SER A 157 -17.48 -2.98 13.42
CA SER A 157 -17.81 -4.15 14.22
C SER A 157 -19.29 -4.09 14.61
N ALA A 158 -19.95 -5.24 14.64
CA ALA A 158 -21.29 -5.34 15.21
C ALA A 158 -21.17 -5.43 16.75
N LYS A 159 -21.72 -4.46 17.47
CA LYS A 159 -21.90 -4.49 18.93
C LYS A 159 -23.36 -4.24 19.25
N LEU A 160 -24.00 -5.15 19.98
CA LEU A 160 -25.40 -5.05 20.43
C LEU A 160 -26.39 -4.69 19.29
N GLY A 161 -26.17 -5.22 18.08
CA GLY A 161 -27.03 -4.95 16.92
C GLY A 161 -26.79 -3.61 16.23
N ALA A 162 -25.86 -2.78 16.72
CA ALA A 162 -25.39 -1.57 16.07
C ALA A 162 -24.03 -1.80 15.41
N MET A 163 -23.79 -1.11 14.29
CA MET A 163 -22.46 -1.04 13.69
C MET A 163 -21.67 0.09 14.37
N VAL A 164 -20.54 -0.26 14.97
CA VAL A 164 -19.64 0.69 15.63
C VAL A 164 -18.29 0.71 14.92
N THR A 165 -17.63 1.86 14.93
CA THR A 165 -16.27 2.03 14.41
C THR A 165 -15.48 2.94 15.34
N ASN A 166 -14.15 2.85 15.30
CA ASN A 166 -13.25 3.75 16.01
C ASN A 166 -11.94 3.93 15.20
N PHE A 167 -11.08 4.85 15.61
CA PHE A 167 -9.88 5.21 14.84
C PHE A 167 -8.89 4.05 14.65
N THR A 168 -8.95 3.00 15.48
CA THR A 168 -8.11 1.79 15.32
C THR A 168 -8.61 0.87 14.20
N MET A 169 -9.85 1.07 13.75
CA MET A 169 -10.49 0.36 12.64
C MET A 169 -10.23 1.03 11.28
N ILE A 170 -9.42 2.09 11.23
CA ILE A 170 -8.95 2.69 10.00
C ILE A 170 -7.86 1.78 9.42
N LYS A 171 -8.03 1.35 8.16
CA LYS A 171 -7.04 0.51 7.44
C LYS A 171 -6.38 1.28 6.30
N PRO A 172 -5.04 1.23 6.18
CA PRO A 172 -4.32 1.87 5.10
C PRO A 172 -4.50 1.12 3.77
N GLY A 173 -4.62 1.89 2.70
CA GLY A 173 -4.44 1.39 1.33
C GLY A 173 -2.96 1.36 0.88
N ALA A 174 -2.74 0.80 -0.31
CA ALA A 174 -1.45 0.71 -0.98
C ALA A 174 -0.79 2.08 -1.20
N ILE A 175 -1.59 3.14 -1.40
CA ILE A 175 -1.06 4.49 -1.58
C ILE A 175 -0.35 5.01 -0.33
N HIS A 176 -0.86 4.67 0.85
CA HIS A 176 -0.24 5.03 2.13
C HIS A 176 1.06 4.25 2.33
N ARG A 177 1.07 2.96 1.98
CA ARG A 177 2.27 2.12 2.06
C ARG A 177 3.36 2.53 1.07
N ALA A 178 2.97 3.09 -0.07
CA ALA A 178 3.88 3.56 -1.13
C ALA A 178 4.32 5.02 -0.96
N ASN A 179 3.85 5.70 0.11
CA ASN A 179 4.13 7.12 0.33
C ASN A 179 5.64 7.37 0.49
N GLY A 180 6.16 8.36 -0.22
CA GLY A 180 7.60 8.63 -0.35
C GLY A 180 8.33 7.74 -1.36
N GLY A 181 7.61 6.94 -2.15
CA GLY A 181 8.20 5.96 -3.08
C GLY A 181 7.35 5.69 -4.32
N TYR A 182 7.17 4.41 -4.64
CA TYR A 182 6.61 3.95 -5.91
C TYR A 182 5.41 3.01 -5.69
N LEU A 183 4.35 3.25 -6.45
CA LEU A 183 3.18 2.38 -6.54
C LEU A 183 3.08 1.82 -7.96
N ILE A 184 3.16 0.50 -8.10
CA ILE A 184 3.12 -0.20 -9.38
C ILE A 184 1.76 -0.88 -9.53
N LEU A 185 1.06 -0.57 -10.62
CA LEU A 185 -0.30 -1.06 -10.89
C LEU A 185 -0.41 -1.59 -12.32
N ASN A 186 -1.23 -2.61 -12.50
CA ASN A 186 -1.72 -2.99 -13.82
C ASN A 186 -2.81 -2.00 -14.27
N ALA A 187 -2.65 -1.44 -15.47
CA ALA A 187 -3.57 -0.44 -16.01
C ALA A 187 -4.97 -1.01 -16.28
N LEU A 188 -5.08 -2.24 -16.79
CA LEU A 188 -6.38 -2.85 -17.04
C LEU A 188 -7.14 -3.05 -15.73
N ASP A 189 -6.47 -3.66 -14.74
CA ASP A 189 -7.07 -3.96 -13.46
C ASP A 189 -7.52 -2.68 -12.73
N LEU A 190 -6.74 -1.60 -12.84
CA LEU A 190 -7.10 -0.30 -12.30
C LEU A 190 -8.35 0.31 -12.96
N LEU A 191 -8.49 0.15 -14.28
CA LEU A 191 -9.58 0.73 -15.05
C LEU A 191 -10.91 -0.02 -14.89
N VAL A 192 -10.87 -1.34 -14.72
CA VAL A 192 -12.10 -2.14 -14.52
C VAL A 192 -12.66 -2.01 -13.11
N ASN A 193 -11.84 -1.62 -12.14
CA ASN A 193 -12.27 -1.43 -10.76
C ASN A 193 -12.99 -0.09 -10.58
N PHE A 194 -14.24 -0.16 -10.12
CA PHE A 194 -15.11 1.00 -9.91
C PHE A 194 -14.41 2.10 -9.08
N MET A 195 -14.48 3.34 -9.57
CA MET A 195 -13.92 4.57 -8.99
C MET A 195 -12.40 4.57 -8.72
N SER A 196 -11.67 3.50 -9.01
CA SER A 196 -10.28 3.35 -8.58
C SER A 196 -9.36 4.26 -9.39
N TYR A 197 -9.53 4.28 -10.72
CA TYR A 197 -8.78 5.16 -11.61
C TYR A 197 -9.07 6.65 -11.35
N ASP A 198 -10.35 7.05 -11.26
CA ASP A 198 -10.73 8.45 -11.06
C ASP A 198 -10.26 8.99 -9.71
N THR A 199 -10.38 8.16 -8.65
CA THR A 199 -9.88 8.53 -7.33
C THR A 199 -8.35 8.64 -7.35
N LEU A 200 -7.65 7.73 -8.03
CA LEU A 200 -6.20 7.82 -8.16
C LEU A 200 -5.79 9.13 -8.85
N LYS A 201 -6.46 9.52 -9.94
CA LYS A 201 -6.21 10.80 -10.60
C LYS A 201 -6.42 11.98 -9.65
N ARG A 202 -7.50 11.96 -8.86
CA ARG A 202 -7.77 13.02 -7.87
C ARG A 202 -6.63 13.11 -6.86
N VAL A 203 -6.23 11.98 -6.28
CA VAL A 203 -5.14 11.92 -5.30
C VAL A 203 -3.82 12.41 -5.89
N LEU A 204 -3.50 12.04 -7.15
CA LEU A 204 -2.27 12.53 -7.80
C LEU A 204 -2.29 14.03 -8.10
N LYS A 205 -3.47 14.64 -8.26
CA LYS A 205 -3.63 16.09 -8.46
C LYS A 205 -3.57 16.85 -7.13
N THR A 206 -4.29 16.37 -6.12
CA THR A 206 -4.40 17.04 -4.80
C THR A 206 -3.21 16.74 -3.90
N ARG A 207 -2.51 15.63 -4.14
CA ARG A 207 -1.49 15.07 -3.23
C ARG A 207 -2.04 14.71 -1.86
N GLU A 208 -3.32 14.36 -1.79
CA GLU A 208 -4.02 14.00 -0.57
C GLU A 208 -4.89 12.78 -0.80
N SER A 209 -4.84 11.82 0.13
CA SER A 209 -5.63 10.59 0.13
C SER A 209 -6.62 10.61 1.28
N HIS A 210 -7.90 10.39 0.97
CA HIS A 210 -8.96 10.27 1.97
C HIS A 210 -9.25 8.79 2.23
N ILE A 211 -9.28 8.40 3.51
CA ILE A 211 -9.71 7.06 3.91
C ILE A 211 -11.19 7.14 4.24
N GLU A 212 -12.02 6.67 3.32
CA GLU A 212 -13.47 6.71 3.40
C GLU A 212 -14.08 5.44 2.80
N ASN A 213 -15.36 5.21 3.11
CA ASN A 213 -16.11 4.13 2.51
C ASN A 213 -17.07 4.66 1.44
N ILE A 214 -16.77 4.39 0.16
CA ILE A 214 -17.62 4.80 -0.97
C ILE A 214 -19.05 4.25 -0.90
N GLY A 215 -19.27 3.15 -0.17
CA GLY A 215 -20.59 2.58 0.05
C GLY A 215 -21.45 3.34 1.06
N ASP A 216 -20.85 4.17 1.93
CA ASP A 216 -21.60 4.88 2.98
C ASP A 216 -22.56 5.93 2.39
N GLN A 217 -22.25 6.48 1.20
CA GLN A 217 -23.13 7.40 0.46
C GLN A 217 -24.42 6.74 -0.04
N PHE A 218 -24.44 5.40 -0.15
CA PHE A 218 -25.59 4.63 -0.63
C PHE A 218 -26.34 3.92 0.51
N ARG A 219 -25.98 4.15 1.77
CA ARG A 219 -26.67 3.53 2.91
C ARG A 219 -27.97 4.25 3.22
N ILE A 220 -29.02 3.46 3.41
CA ILE A 220 -30.35 3.93 3.85
C ILE A 220 -30.33 4.37 5.32
N ILE A 221 -29.46 3.76 6.13
CA ILE A 221 -29.32 4.05 7.56
C ILE A 221 -27.95 4.70 7.80
N PRO A 222 -27.90 5.97 8.24
CA PRO A 222 -26.65 6.61 8.63
C PRO A 222 -26.05 5.86 9.82
N VAL A 223 -24.84 5.33 9.65
CA VAL A 223 -24.03 4.83 10.76
C VAL A 223 -23.11 5.96 11.18
N ALA A 224 -22.93 6.17 12.49
CA ALA A 224 -21.91 7.08 12.98
C ALA A 224 -20.56 6.66 12.38
N THR A 225 -20.02 7.52 11.51
CA THR A 225 -18.78 7.26 10.77
C THR A 225 -17.72 8.24 11.20
N LEU A 226 -16.46 7.85 11.00
CA LEU A 226 -15.32 8.72 11.21
C LEU A 226 -15.09 9.54 9.95
N ASN A 227 -14.61 10.77 10.14
CA ASN A 227 -14.11 11.59 9.04
C ASN A 227 -12.61 11.89 9.28
N PRO A 228 -11.71 10.94 8.95
CA PRO A 228 -10.28 11.14 9.14
C PRO A 228 -9.77 12.35 8.34
N GLU A 229 -8.81 13.07 8.88
CA GLU A 229 -8.09 14.09 8.11
C GLU A 229 -7.42 13.43 6.88
N PRO A 230 -7.48 14.05 5.69
CA PRO A 230 -6.76 13.55 4.53
C PRO A 230 -5.27 13.37 4.82
N VAL A 231 -4.71 12.29 4.27
CA VAL A 231 -3.29 11.96 4.40
C VAL A 231 -2.52 12.57 3.23
N PRO A 232 -1.52 13.45 3.47
CA PRO A 232 -0.65 13.92 2.41
C PRO A 232 0.14 12.77 1.79
N VAL A 233 0.16 12.70 0.46
CA VAL A 233 0.83 11.65 -0.30
C VAL A 233 1.79 12.21 -1.35
N ASP A 234 3.00 11.68 -1.34
CA ASP A 234 4.05 11.89 -2.34
C ASP A 234 4.46 10.52 -2.91
N VAL A 235 3.78 10.10 -3.98
CA VAL A 235 3.97 8.78 -4.59
C VAL A 235 4.16 8.90 -6.09
N LYS A 236 5.10 8.13 -6.63
CA LYS A 236 5.28 7.95 -8.07
C LYS A 236 4.53 6.70 -8.53
N VAL A 237 3.54 6.88 -9.40
CA VAL A 237 2.75 5.76 -9.92
C VAL A 237 3.33 5.25 -11.23
N VAL A 238 3.54 3.94 -11.32
CA VAL A 238 3.94 3.24 -12.55
C VAL A 238 2.78 2.36 -13.01
N LEU A 239 2.23 2.68 -14.17
CA LEU A 239 1.20 1.86 -14.81
C LEU A 239 1.84 0.90 -15.81
N ILE A 240 1.46 -0.37 -15.70
CA ILE A 240 1.90 -1.43 -16.60
C ILE A 240 0.69 -1.85 -17.43
N GLY A 241 0.82 -1.78 -18.75
CA GLY A 241 -0.27 -2.14 -19.66
C GLY A 241 0.24 -2.33 -21.08
N ASN A 242 -0.63 -2.87 -21.92
CA ASN A 242 -0.33 -3.03 -23.34
C ASN A 242 -0.51 -1.71 -24.12
N ARG A 243 -0.04 -1.70 -25.37
CA ARG A 243 -0.12 -0.54 -26.25
C ARG A 243 -1.57 -0.08 -26.52
N TYR A 244 -2.52 -1.01 -26.55
CA TYR A 244 -3.92 -0.70 -26.80
C TYR A 244 -4.52 0.15 -25.65
N ILE A 245 -4.32 -0.27 -24.40
CA ILE A 245 -4.78 0.48 -23.22
C ILE A 245 -4.12 1.86 -23.16
N TYR A 246 -2.81 1.92 -23.44
CA TYR A 246 -2.09 3.21 -23.49
C TYR A 246 -2.74 4.17 -24.50
N ASN A 247 -3.03 3.70 -25.72
CA ASN A 247 -3.65 4.53 -26.76
C ASN A 247 -5.08 4.96 -26.36
N LEU A 248 -5.86 4.08 -25.74
CA LEU A 248 -7.19 4.42 -25.22
C LEU A 248 -7.12 5.52 -24.17
N LEU A 249 -6.22 5.40 -23.18
CA LEU A 249 -6.03 6.43 -22.16
C LEU A 249 -5.57 7.75 -22.76
N LEU A 250 -4.68 7.71 -23.76
CA LEU A 250 -4.20 8.89 -24.45
C LEU A 250 -5.29 9.64 -25.22
N LEU A 251 -6.30 8.91 -25.72
CA LEU A 251 -7.41 9.45 -26.50
C LEU A 251 -8.59 9.89 -25.64
N LEU A 252 -8.93 9.10 -24.63
CA LEU A 252 -10.16 9.26 -23.85
C LEU A 252 -9.96 10.10 -22.58
N ASP A 253 -8.73 10.25 -22.08
CA ASP A 253 -8.44 10.96 -20.84
C ASP A 253 -7.44 12.11 -21.03
N GLU A 254 -7.97 13.33 -20.99
CA GLU A 254 -7.20 14.57 -21.18
C GLU A 254 -6.14 14.79 -20.08
N ASP A 255 -6.34 14.22 -18.89
CA ASP A 255 -5.39 14.35 -17.79
C ASP A 255 -4.27 13.32 -17.84
N PHE A 256 -4.43 12.25 -18.62
CA PHE A 256 -3.49 11.14 -18.66
C PHE A 256 -2.07 11.61 -19.00
N ARG A 257 -1.92 12.47 -20.03
CA ARG A 257 -0.60 13.04 -20.40
C ARG A 257 -0.01 13.95 -19.33
N LYS A 258 -0.84 14.61 -18.53
CA LYS A 258 -0.40 15.53 -17.46
C LYS A 258 0.09 14.76 -16.24
N LEU A 259 -0.58 13.65 -15.92
CA LEU A 259 -0.28 12.79 -14.78
C LEU A 259 0.84 11.80 -15.09
N PHE A 260 0.80 11.15 -16.26
CA PHE A 260 1.75 10.11 -16.70
C PHE A 260 2.63 10.63 -17.83
N LYS A 261 3.61 11.45 -17.47
CA LYS A 261 4.46 12.20 -18.41
C LYS A 261 5.51 11.34 -19.11
N VAL A 262 5.93 10.25 -18.48
CA VAL A 262 7.02 9.40 -18.97
C VAL A 262 6.43 8.10 -19.49
N LYS A 263 6.70 7.80 -20.77
CA LYS A 263 6.40 6.51 -21.39
C LYS A 263 7.69 5.70 -21.49
N ALA A 264 7.72 4.53 -20.87
CA ALA A 264 8.73 3.51 -21.12
C ALA A 264 8.10 2.43 -22.01
N ASP A 265 8.56 2.34 -23.26
CA ASP A 265 8.10 1.33 -24.21
C ASP A 265 9.10 0.17 -24.20
N PHE A 266 8.60 -1.06 -24.10
CA PHE A 266 9.43 -2.26 -24.21
C PHE A 266 9.29 -2.80 -25.62
N GLN A 267 10.40 -2.89 -26.34
CA GLN A 267 10.41 -3.57 -27.63
C GLN A 267 10.11 -5.06 -27.42
N ILE A 268 9.26 -5.60 -28.29
CA ILE A 268 8.87 -7.02 -28.29
C ILE A 268 9.84 -7.88 -29.10
N ASP A 269 10.71 -7.23 -29.88
CA ASP A 269 11.75 -7.79 -30.71
C ASP A 269 13.10 -7.11 -30.41
N MET A 270 14.18 -7.76 -30.82
CA MET A 270 15.54 -7.24 -30.72
C MET A 270 16.34 -7.78 -31.91
N SER A 271 17.16 -6.93 -32.52
CA SER A 271 17.99 -7.36 -33.64
C SER A 271 18.95 -8.46 -33.22
N ARG A 272 19.20 -9.44 -34.09
CA ARG A 272 20.16 -10.48 -33.79
C ARG A 272 21.59 -9.93 -33.93
N SER A 273 22.25 -9.71 -32.80
CA SER A 273 23.67 -9.34 -32.74
C SER A 273 24.40 -10.24 -31.73
N LEU A 274 25.74 -10.31 -31.82
CA LEU A 274 26.54 -11.05 -30.85
C LEU A 274 26.35 -10.49 -29.43
N ASP A 275 26.37 -9.16 -29.27
CA ASP A 275 26.13 -8.49 -27.98
C ASP A 275 24.74 -8.85 -27.39
N HIS A 276 23.71 -8.83 -28.24
CA HIS A 276 22.35 -9.21 -27.85
C HIS A 276 22.23 -10.70 -27.46
N THR A 277 22.96 -11.57 -28.17
CA THR A 277 23.02 -13.00 -27.88
C THR A 277 23.72 -13.27 -26.54
N GLU A 278 24.80 -12.55 -26.25
CA GLU A 278 25.52 -12.63 -24.97
C GLU A 278 24.68 -12.13 -23.80
N LYS A 279 23.94 -11.02 -23.98
CA LYS A 279 22.98 -10.51 -22.98
C LYS A 279 21.84 -11.50 -22.73
N TYR A 280 21.33 -12.14 -23.78
CA TYR A 280 20.31 -13.18 -23.66
C TYR A 280 20.85 -14.40 -22.90
N ALA A 281 22.05 -14.86 -23.21
CA ALA A 281 22.72 -15.94 -22.49
C ALA A 281 22.96 -15.58 -21.00
N SER A 282 23.34 -14.33 -20.73
CA SER A 282 23.53 -13.81 -19.38
C SER A 282 22.23 -13.81 -18.58
N LEU A 283 21.10 -13.43 -19.22
CA LEU A 283 19.77 -13.52 -18.62
C LEU A 283 19.41 -14.96 -18.24
N VAL A 284 19.67 -15.94 -19.12
CA VAL A 284 19.44 -17.36 -18.84
C VAL A 284 20.28 -17.80 -17.63
N SER A 285 21.57 -17.46 -17.60
CA SER A 285 22.44 -17.78 -16.46
C SER A 285 21.98 -17.11 -15.17
N ALA A 286 21.55 -15.85 -15.22
CA ALA A 286 21.02 -15.13 -14.06
C ALA A 286 19.77 -15.82 -13.50
N ARG A 287 18.85 -16.26 -14.38
CA ARG A 287 17.66 -17.00 -13.96
C ARG A 287 18.01 -18.35 -13.33
N CYS A 288 18.97 -19.09 -13.91
CA CYS A 288 19.45 -20.34 -13.32
C CYS A 288 20.01 -20.13 -11.90
N ARG A 289 20.80 -19.07 -11.68
CA ARG A 289 21.36 -18.76 -10.35
C ARG A 289 20.28 -18.36 -9.36
N GLN A 290 19.35 -17.49 -9.77
CA GLN A 290 18.30 -16.98 -8.92
C GLN A 290 17.37 -18.10 -8.42
N GLU A 291 17.00 -19.03 -9.31
CA GLU A 291 16.10 -20.14 -9.02
C GLU A 291 16.85 -21.41 -8.56
N ASN A 292 18.16 -21.33 -8.34
CA ASN A 292 19.03 -22.45 -7.94
C ASN A 292 18.92 -23.69 -8.86
N LEU A 293 18.89 -23.46 -10.17
CA LEU A 293 18.81 -24.48 -11.21
C LEU A 293 20.20 -24.86 -11.74
N LYS A 294 20.30 -26.05 -12.34
CA LYS A 294 21.50 -26.45 -13.09
C LYS A 294 21.67 -25.54 -14.31
N HIS A 295 22.92 -25.17 -14.60
CA HIS A 295 23.25 -24.39 -15.77
C HIS A 295 23.13 -25.23 -17.04
N PHE A 296 22.74 -24.59 -18.13
CA PHE A 296 22.68 -25.22 -19.44
C PHE A 296 24.08 -25.36 -20.05
N ASP A 297 24.26 -26.39 -20.88
CA ASP A 297 25.38 -26.48 -21.82
C ASP A 297 25.30 -25.34 -22.86
N PRO A 298 26.43 -24.83 -23.41
CA PRO A 298 26.40 -23.79 -24.44
C PRO A 298 25.50 -24.11 -25.64
N SER A 299 25.41 -25.38 -26.06
CA SER A 299 24.51 -25.81 -27.13
C SER A 299 23.03 -25.66 -26.75
N GLY A 300 22.70 -25.86 -25.48
CA GLY A 300 21.36 -25.65 -24.93
C GLY A 300 20.98 -24.17 -24.93
N VAL A 301 21.89 -23.28 -24.53
CA VAL A 301 21.66 -21.82 -24.59
C VAL A 301 21.47 -21.35 -26.03
N ALA A 302 22.28 -21.84 -26.97
CA ALA A 302 22.13 -21.54 -28.39
C ALA A 302 20.74 -21.95 -28.92
N LYS A 303 20.22 -23.12 -28.51
CA LYS A 303 18.87 -23.57 -28.88
C LYS A 303 17.75 -22.68 -28.32
N ILE A 304 17.92 -22.13 -27.12
CA ILE A 304 16.96 -21.18 -26.54
C ILE A 304 16.94 -19.88 -27.37
N VAL A 305 18.11 -19.38 -27.78
CA VAL A 305 18.21 -18.18 -28.63
C VAL A 305 17.59 -18.43 -30.01
N GLU A 306 17.87 -19.58 -30.64
CA GLU A 306 17.24 -19.99 -31.90
C GLU A 306 15.71 -20.08 -31.78
N TYR A 307 15.22 -20.61 -30.66
CA TYR A 307 13.79 -20.71 -30.39
C TYR A 307 13.15 -19.33 -30.24
N GLY A 308 13.80 -18.38 -29.56
CA GLY A 308 13.37 -16.99 -29.48
C GLY A 308 13.27 -16.32 -30.86
N THR A 309 14.27 -16.56 -31.72
CA THR A 309 14.28 -16.09 -33.12
C THR A 309 13.08 -16.64 -33.89
N ARG A 310 12.78 -17.94 -33.74
CA ARG A 310 11.61 -18.57 -34.37
C ARG A 310 10.29 -17.96 -33.90
N LEU A 311 10.16 -17.65 -32.60
CA LEU A 311 8.96 -17.03 -32.04
C LEU A 311 8.74 -15.59 -32.52
N ALA A 312 9.82 -14.88 -32.85
CA ALA A 312 9.74 -13.56 -33.46
C ALA A 312 9.31 -13.60 -34.94
N GLU A 313 9.14 -14.81 -35.52
CA GLU A 313 8.92 -15.06 -36.94
C GLU A 313 9.97 -14.40 -37.86
N ASP A 314 11.10 -13.98 -37.27
CA ASP A 314 12.20 -13.32 -37.95
C ASP A 314 13.26 -14.36 -38.35
N LYS A 315 13.78 -14.23 -39.56
CA LYS A 315 14.83 -15.12 -40.10
C LYS A 315 16.21 -14.49 -40.06
N GLU A 316 16.34 -13.23 -39.66
CA GLU A 316 17.62 -12.54 -39.51
C GLU A 316 18.01 -12.36 -38.04
#